data_AF-A0A3B0Z294-F1
#
_entry.id   AF-A0A3B0Z294-F1
#
_cell.length_a   1.000
_cell.length_b   1.000
_cell.length_c   1.000
_cell.angle_alpha   90.00
_cell.angle_beta   90.00
_cell.angle_gamma   90.00
#
_symmetry.space_group_name_H-M   'P 1'
#
loop_
_entity.id
_entity.type
_entity.pdbx_description
1 polymer ?
#
loop_
_entity_poly.entity_id
_entity_poly.type
_entity_poly.pdbx_seq_one_letter_code
_entity_poly.pdbx_strand_id
1 'polypeptide(L)'
;MLVNDHINALNSIFKKYQIDKCWHMPTVYGNRQAKEILSMYGGMGSISDIYICKTNKNPIEETMEQEVNSEVACLLDLIYKKCEEYAIHVSRHDFTKNSKSKNC
;
A
#
# COMPACT_ATOMS: atom_id res chain seq x y z
N MET A 1 -14.41 1.05 2.29
CA MET A 1 -13.32 0.38 3.05
C MET A 1 -12.21 1.37 3.34
N LEU A 2 -11.63 1.27 4.52
CA LEU A 2 -10.47 2.05 4.94
C LEU A 2 -9.21 1.47 4.31
N VAL A 3 -8.16 2.28 4.15
CA VAL A 3 -6.87 1.81 3.60
C VAL A 3 -6.31 0.62 4.39
N ASN A 4 -6.50 0.62 5.71
CA ASN A 4 -6.05 -0.46 6.59
C ASN A 4 -6.80 -1.78 6.37
N ASP A 5 -8.06 -1.75 5.88
CA ASP A 5 -8.80 -2.97 5.57
C ASP A 5 -8.14 -3.68 4.38
N HIS A 6 -7.76 -2.92 3.35
CA HIS A 6 -7.05 -3.46 2.18
C HIS A 6 -5.64 -3.93 2.53
N ILE A 7 -4.92 -3.19 3.38
CA ILE A 7 -3.60 -3.60 3.90
C ILE A 7 -3.71 -4.92 4.67
N ASN A 8 -4.73 -5.07 5.53
CA ASN A 8 -4.94 -6.31 6.28
C ASN A 8 -5.28 -7.48 5.36
N ALA A 9 -6.09 -7.26 4.33
CA ALA A 9 -6.37 -8.28 3.32
C ALA A 9 -5.10 -8.71 2.57
N LEU A 10 -4.28 -7.74 2.12
CA LEU A 10 -3.01 -8.01 1.44
C LEU A 10 -2.04 -8.78 2.33
N ASN A 11 -1.84 -8.33 3.57
CA ASN A 11 -0.98 -9.00 4.53
C ASN A 11 -1.48 -10.42 4.87
N SER A 12 -2.79 -10.67 4.82
CA SER A 12 -3.36 -12.01 5.01
C SER A 12 -3.01 -12.93 3.83
N ILE A 13 -3.06 -12.44 2.60
CA ILE A 13 -2.60 -13.17 1.40
C ILE A 13 -1.09 -13.46 1.52
N PHE A 14 -0.30 -12.46 1.90
CA PHE A 14 1.15 -12.62 2.07
C PHE A 14 1.49 -13.70 3.08
N LYS A 15 0.78 -13.73 4.21
CA LYS A 15 0.92 -14.77 5.23
C LYS A 15 0.46 -16.14 4.73
N LYS A 16 -0.68 -16.21 4.04
CA LYS A 16 -1.23 -17.46 3.46
C LYS A 16 -0.22 -18.13 2.52
N TYR A 17 0.47 -17.34 1.71
CA TYR A 17 1.46 -17.81 0.74
C TYR A 17 2.92 -17.66 1.19
N GLN A 18 3.14 -17.42 2.49
CA GLN A 18 4.46 -17.40 3.15
C GLN A 18 5.48 -16.42 2.55
N ILE A 19 5.01 -15.31 1.99
CA ILE A 19 5.87 -14.20 1.51
C ILE A 19 5.99 -13.06 2.52
N ASP A 20 5.29 -13.17 3.65
CA ASP A 20 5.26 -12.19 4.73
C ASP A 20 6.63 -11.94 5.38
N LYS A 21 7.60 -12.85 5.20
CA LYS A 21 8.99 -12.68 5.64
C LYS A 21 9.76 -11.63 4.83
N CYS A 22 9.41 -11.47 3.55
CA CYS A 22 10.04 -10.50 2.66
C CYS A 22 9.18 -9.25 2.50
N TRP A 23 7.86 -9.41 2.55
CA TRP A 23 6.90 -8.38 2.23
C TRP A 23 5.88 -8.21 3.34
N HIS A 24 5.84 -7.02 3.94
CA HIS A 24 4.81 -6.66 4.89
C HIS A 24 4.47 -5.19 4.71
N MET A 25 3.18 -4.89 4.60
CA MET A 25 2.72 -3.51 4.44
C MET A 25 2.28 -2.96 5.81
N PRO A 26 2.88 -1.84 6.29
CA PRO A 26 2.54 -1.26 7.58
C PRO A 26 1.14 -0.62 7.54
N THR A 27 0.52 -0.45 8.70
CA THR A 27 -0.76 0.27 8.80
C THR A 27 -0.58 1.78 8.65
N VAL A 28 -1.60 2.45 8.10
CA VAL A 28 -1.62 3.89 7.85
C VAL A 28 -2.53 4.58 8.87
N TYR A 29 -1.96 5.54 9.60
CA TYR A 29 -2.71 6.41 10.51
C TYR A 29 -2.53 7.91 10.17
N GLY A 30 -1.74 8.23 9.14
CA GLY A 30 -1.47 9.62 8.76
C GLY A 30 -0.59 9.75 7.52
N ASN A 31 -0.27 11.01 7.19
CA ASN A 31 0.46 11.39 5.97
C ASN A 31 1.83 10.73 5.85
N ARG A 32 2.55 10.61 6.97
CA ARG A 32 3.88 10.00 7.00
C ARG A 32 3.83 8.55 6.54
N GLN A 33 2.97 7.74 7.16
CA GLN A 33 2.83 6.33 6.80
C GLN A 33 2.29 6.16 5.37
N ALA A 34 1.39 7.04 4.93
CA ALA A 34 0.92 7.04 3.54
C ALA A 34 2.08 7.28 2.55
N LYS A 35 2.97 8.22 2.83
CA LYS A 35 4.19 8.46 2.02
C LYS A 35 5.17 7.30 2.07
N GLU A 36 5.36 6.68 3.25
CA GLU A 36 6.19 5.48 3.42
C GLU A 36 5.64 4.34 2.53
N ILE A 37 4.32 4.10 2.55
CA ILE A 37 3.67 3.14 1.63
C ILE A 37 3.89 3.50 0.17
N LEU A 38 3.65 4.75 -0.24
CA LEU A 38 3.85 5.16 -1.64
C LEU A 38 5.29 4.93 -2.11
N SER A 39 6.27 5.09 -1.22
CA SER A 39 7.67 4.83 -1.55
C SER A 39 7.97 3.36 -1.83
N MET A 40 7.17 2.42 -1.29
CA MET A 40 7.31 0.98 -1.55
C MET A 40 6.92 0.57 -2.98
N TYR A 41 6.20 1.43 -3.72
CA TYR A 41 5.83 1.21 -5.13
C TYR A 41 6.91 1.69 -6.10
N GLY A 42 7.96 2.37 -5.62
CA GLY A 42 9.02 2.91 -6.46
C GLY A 42 10.20 1.97 -6.63
N GLY A 43 10.68 1.82 -7.88
CA GLY A 43 11.93 1.13 -8.20
C GLY A 43 11.78 -0.32 -8.67
N MET A 44 12.90 -0.94 -9.04
CA MET A 44 12.97 -2.33 -9.48
C MET A 44 13.00 -3.26 -8.26
N GLY A 45 12.14 -4.27 -8.23
CA GLY A 45 11.96 -5.13 -7.06
C GLY A 45 11.06 -4.49 -6.00
N SER A 46 10.12 -3.65 -6.44
CA SER A 46 9.14 -2.99 -5.58
C SER A 46 8.00 -3.92 -5.18
N ILE A 47 7.10 -3.45 -4.31
CA ILE A 47 5.92 -4.24 -3.93
C ILE A 47 5.01 -4.54 -5.12
N SER A 48 5.06 -3.73 -6.18
CA SER A 48 4.32 -3.94 -7.42
C SER A 48 4.85 -5.08 -8.27
N ASP A 49 6.09 -5.52 -8.03
CA ASP A 49 6.73 -6.62 -8.75
C ASP A 49 6.48 -7.99 -8.09
N ILE A 50 5.71 -8.02 -6.99
CA ILE A 50 5.39 -9.28 -6.31
C ILE A 50 4.54 -10.16 -7.22
N TYR A 51 5.03 -11.38 -7.43
CA TYR A 51 4.29 -12.42 -8.11
C TYR A 51 4.33 -13.71 -7.29
N ILE A 52 3.16 -14.17 -6.85
CA ILE A 52 3.00 -15.39 -6.06
C ILE A 52 2.86 -16.56 -7.03
N CYS A 53 3.86 -17.43 -7.07
CA CYS A 53 3.83 -18.60 -7.95
C CYS A 53 4.60 -19.78 -7.38
N LYS A 54 4.31 -20.97 -7.92
CA LYS A 54 4.95 -22.22 -7.52
C LYS A 54 6.44 -22.23 -7.86
N THR A 55 6.83 -21.63 -8.98
CA THR A 55 8.25 -21.48 -9.39
C THR A 55 9.03 -20.62 -8.40
N ASN A 56 8.39 -19.63 -7.78
CA ASN A 56 8.94 -18.81 -6.71
C ASN A 56 8.89 -19.52 -5.33
N LYS A 57 8.57 -20.83 -5.32
CA LYS A 57 8.45 -21.69 -4.14
C LYS A 57 7.35 -21.26 -3.16
N ASN A 58 6.34 -20.53 -3.64
CA ASN A 58 5.16 -20.25 -2.84
C ASN A 58 4.25 -21.50 -2.78
N PRO A 59 3.57 -21.75 -1.64
CA PRO A 59 2.65 -22.86 -1.49
C PRO A 59 1.32 -22.55 -2.17
N ILE A 60 1.33 -22.53 -3.51
CA ILE A 60 0.19 -22.24 -4.37
C ILE A 60 0.11 -23.26 -5.50
N GLU A 61 -1.11 -23.61 -5.90
CA GLU A 61 -1.36 -24.41 -7.09
C GLU A 61 -1.30 -23.52 -8.34
N GLU A 62 -0.73 -24.02 -9.44
CA GLU A 62 -0.56 -23.26 -10.69
C GLU A 62 -1.88 -22.69 -11.23
N THR A 63 -2.98 -23.41 -11.04
CA THR A 63 -4.32 -22.99 -11.46
C THR A 63 -4.87 -21.81 -10.64
N MET A 64 -4.34 -21.55 -9.44
CA MET A 64 -4.75 -20.44 -8.58
C MET A 64 -3.87 -19.20 -8.74
N GLU A 65 -2.72 -19.30 -9.41
CA GLU A 65 -1.76 -18.20 -9.52
C GLU A 65 -2.40 -16.94 -10.14
N GLN A 66 -3.15 -17.11 -11.23
CA GLN A 66 -3.78 -15.98 -11.91
C GLN A 66 -4.80 -15.26 -11.00
N GLU A 67 -5.65 -16.02 -10.31
CA GLU A 67 -6.68 -15.47 -9.43
C GLU A 67 -6.04 -14.70 -8.27
N VAL A 68 -5.08 -15.31 -7.58
CA VAL A 68 -4.40 -14.72 -6.43
C VAL A 68 -3.61 -13.47 -6.82
N ASN A 69 -2.86 -13.51 -7.93
CA ASN A 69 -2.09 -12.34 -8.36
C ASN A 69 -3.00 -11.21 -8.86
N SER A 70 -4.17 -11.52 -9.41
CA SER A 70 -5.19 -10.51 -9.75
C SER A 70 -5.76 -9.84 -8.49
N GLU A 71 -6.01 -10.61 -7.43
CA GLU A 71 -6.43 -10.08 -6.13
C GLU A 71 -5.36 -9.20 -5.50
N VAL A 72 -4.09 -9.64 -5.52
CA VAL A 72 -2.94 -8.85 -5.03
C VAL A 72 -2.83 -7.54 -5.81
N ALA A 73 -2.88 -7.57 -7.13
CA ALA A 73 -2.80 -6.37 -7.96
C ALA A 73 -3.96 -5.40 -7.67
N CYS A 74 -5.17 -5.91 -7.50
CA CYS A 74 -6.34 -5.11 -7.13
C CYS A 74 -6.15 -4.43 -5.77
N LEU A 75 -5.69 -5.18 -4.75
CA LEU A 75 -5.42 -4.63 -3.43
C LEU A 75 -4.32 -3.57 -3.44
N LEU A 76 -3.25 -3.79 -4.19
CA LEU A 76 -2.16 -2.83 -4.36
C LEU A 76 -2.65 -1.52 -5.00
N ASP A 77 -3.45 -1.59 -6.07
CA ASP A 77 -4.03 -0.40 -6.72
C ASP A 77 -4.96 0.39 -5.75
N LEU A 78 -5.80 -0.32 -4.99
CA LEU A 78 -6.68 0.30 -4.00
C LEU A 78 -5.90 0.97 -2.86
N ILE A 79 -4.82 0.36 -2.39
CA ILE A 79 -3.95 0.92 -1.35
C ILE A 79 -3.24 2.17 -1.88
N TYR A 80 -2.65 2.09 -3.08
CA TYR A 80 -1.96 3.21 -3.71
C TYR A 80 -2.87 4.43 -3.82
N LYS A 81 -4.05 4.27 -4.43
CA LYS A 81 -5.04 5.36 -4.62
C LYS A 81 -5.42 6.02 -3.29
N LYS A 82 -5.71 5.22 -2.27
CA LYS A 82 -6.05 5.74 -0.94
C LYS A 82 -4.88 6.47 -0.28
N CYS A 83 -3.67 5.94 -0.37
CA CYS A 83 -2.49 6.60 0.18
C CYS A 83 -2.17 7.92 -0.54
N GLU A 84 -2.39 7.99 -1.85
CA GLU A 84 -2.26 9.22 -2.64
C GLU A 84 -3.29 10.28 -2.18
N GLU A 85 -4.56 9.89 -1.99
CA GLU A 85 -5.60 10.77 -1.42
C GLU A 85 -5.17 11.32 -0.04
N TYR A 86 -4.69 10.45 0.87
CA TYR A 86 -4.17 10.88 2.18
C TYR A 86 -2.97 11.83 2.06
N ALA A 87 -2.09 11.62 1.08
CA ALA A 87 -0.92 12.46 0.86
C ALA A 87 -1.30 13.87 0.37
N ILE A 88 -2.31 13.96 -0.50
CA ILE A 88 -2.80 15.20 -1.10
C ILE A 88 -3.68 16.01 -0.13
N HIS A 89 -4.58 15.37 0.62
CA HIS A 89 -5.56 16.07 1.45
C HIS A 89 -4.98 16.79 2.67
N VAL A 90 -3.82 16.36 3.19
CA VAL A 90 -3.15 17.07 4.30
C VAL A 90 -2.47 18.36 3.82
N SER A 91 -2.02 18.41 2.56
CA SER A 91 -1.39 19.61 1.97
C SER A 91 -2.37 20.78 1.79
N ARG A 92 -3.69 20.54 1.82
CA ARG A 92 -4.72 21.60 1.76
C ARG A 92 -5.07 22.19 3.13
N HIS A 93 -4.71 21.56 4.24
CA HIS A 93 -5.02 22.06 5.59
C HIS A 93 -3.91 22.92 6.21
N ASP A 94 -2.73 23.00 5.59
CA ASP A 94 -1.61 23.82 6.07
C ASP A 94 -1.58 25.25 5.49
N PHE A 95 -2.56 25.65 4.67
CA PHE A 95 -2.63 26.99 4.08
C PHE A 95 -3.45 28.04 4.86
N THR A 96 -3.99 27.72 6.04
CA THR A 96 -4.86 28.64 6.81
C THR A 96 -4.29 29.12 8.15
N LYS A 97 -2.96 29.07 8.34
CA LYS A 97 -2.31 29.71 9.50
C LYS A 97 -1.07 30.50 9.11
N ASN A 98 -1.18 31.47 8.19
CA ASN A 98 -0.26 32.61 8.18
C ASN A 98 -0.84 33.84 7.45
N SER A 99 -1.93 34.38 7.97
CA SER A 99 -2.38 35.72 7.59
C SER A 99 -3.20 36.31 8.73
N LYS A 100 -2.75 37.46 9.23
CA LYS A 100 -3.11 38.21 10.46
C LYS A 100 -2.14 37.91 11.62
N SER A 101 -1.26 38.80 12.07
CA SER A 101 -1.37 40.25 12.14
C SER A 101 0.02 40.90 12.15
N LYS A 102 0.36 41.62 11.07
CA LYS A 102 1.18 42.84 11.18
C LYS A 102 0.24 43.97 10.82
N ASN A 103 -0.16 44.77 11.80
CA ASN A 103 -0.57 46.13 11.58
C ASN A 103 -0.02 46.98 12.71
N CYS A 104 0.47 48.13 12.29
CA CYS A 104 0.94 49.27 13.08
C CYS A 104 -0.04 49.69 14.18
#